data_AF-A0A536TE03-F1
#
_entry.id   AF-A0A536TE03-F1
#
_cell.length_a   1.000
_cell.length_b   1.000
_cell.length_c   1.000
_cell.angle_alpha   90.00
_cell.angle_beta   90.00
_cell.angle_gamma   90.00
#
_symmetry.space_group_name_H-M   'P 1'
#
loop_
_entity.id
_entity.type
_entity.pdbx_description
1 polymer ?
#
loop_
_entity_poly.entity_id
_entity_poly.type
_entity_poly.pdbx_seq_one_letter_code
_entity_poly.pdbx_strand_id
1 'polypeptide(L)' 'KIGFPSWVEVDVKKMAGTFKGAPDRSEFGQDINESLVVELYSK' A
#
# COMPACT_ATOMS: atom_id res chain seq x y z
N LYS A 1 -0.59 -14.23 10.83
CA LYS A 1 -1.86 -13.46 10.78
C LYS A 1 -1.52 -12.11 10.16
N ILE A 2 -1.81 -11.93 8.87
CA ILE A 2 -1.62 -10.64 8.20
C ILE A 2 -2.76 -9.75 8.72
N GLY A 3 -2.44 -8.83 9.64
CA GLY A 3 -3.39 -7.83 10.12
C GLY A 3 -3.67 -6.79 9.03
N PHE A 4 -4.70 -5.97 9.22
CA PHE A 4 -4.94 -4.86 8.31
C PHE A 4 -3.76 -3.88 8.34
N PRO A 5 -3.36 -3.32 7.19
CA PRO A 5 -2.26 -2.38 7.14
C PRO A 5 -2.52 -1.13 8.00
N SER A 6 -1.45 -0.50 8.49
CA SER A 6 -1.46 0.72 9.33
C SER A 6 -2.27 1.88 8.71
N TRP A 7 -2.29 1.96 7.38
CA TRP A 7 -2.99 2.97 6.58
C TRP A 7 -4.49 2.70 6.38
N VAL A 8 -5.01 1.55 6.83
CA VAL A 8 -6.44 1.20 6.77
C VAL A 8 -6.98 0.96 8.18
N GLU A 9 -7.99 1.72 8.57
CA GLU A 9 -8.86 1.30 9.67
C GLU A 9 -9.99 0.44 9.14
N VAL A 10 -10.26 -0.70 9.77
CA VAL A 10 -11.41 -1.54 9.44
C VAL A 10 -12.25 -1.76 10.70
N ASP A 11 -13.47 -1.22 10.70
CA ASP A 11 -14.50 -1.56 11.68
C ASP A 11 -15.33 -2.74 11.17
N VAL A 12 -15.00 -3.94 11.65
CA VAL A 12 -15.64 -5.21 11.26
C VAL A 12 -17.13 -5.25 11.65
N LYS A 13 -17.55 -4.51 12.69
CA LYS A 13 -18.95 -4.51 13.15
C LYS A 13 -19.85 -3.66 12.29
N LYS A 14 -19.32 -2.55 11.77
CA LYS A 14 -20.04 -1.63 10.88
C LYS A 14 -19.80 -1.92 9.40
N MET A 15 -18.92 -2.88 9.08
CA MET A 15 -18.45 -3.16 7.73
C MET A 15 -17.97 -1.89 7.00
N ALA A 16 -17.27 -1.02 7.74
CA ALA A 16 -16.77 0.25 7.24
C ALA A 16 -15.24 0.26 7.33
N GLY A 17 -14.59 0.72 6.26
CA GLY A 17 -13.16 0.95 6.21
C GLY A 17 -12.85 2.43 6.02
N THR A 18 -11.88 2.97 6.76
CA THR A 18 -11.39 4.34 6.60
C THR A 18 -9.94 4.33 6.14
N PHE A 19 -9.69 5.00 5.02
CA PHE A 19 -8.35 5.23 4.50
C PHE A 19 -7.71 6.36 5.30
N LYS A 20 -6.70 6.04 6.11
CA LYS A 20 -6.04 7.01 7.02
C LYS A 20 -5.02 7.89 6.31
N GLY A 21 -4.44 7.39 5.23
CA GLY A 21 -3.38 8.09 4.52
C GLY A 21 -2.72 7.20 3.48
N ALA A 22 -1.92 7.83 2.62
CA ALA A 22 -1.12 7.10 1.66
C ALA A 22 -0.08 6.24 2.40
N PRO A 23 -0.05 4.91 2.18
CA PRO A 23 1.01 4.04 2.66
C PRO A 23 2.40 4.48 2.24
N ASP A 24 3.39 4.16 3.06
CA ASP A 24 4.79 4.31 2.71
C ASP A 24 5.22 3.30 1.64
N ARG A 25 6.15 3.70 0.77
CA ARG A 25 6.71 2.82 -0.28
C ARG A 25 7.28 1.53 0.31
N SER A 26 7.86 1.58 1.50
CA SER A 26 8.42 0.42 2.20
C SER A 26 7.35 -0.61 2.61
N GLU A 27 6.07 -0.23 2.68
CA GLU A 27 4.97 -1.13 3.01
C GLU A 27 4.42 -1.89 1.78
N PHE A 28 4.90 -1.58 0.57
CA PHE A 28 4.55 -2.28 -0.67
C PHE A 28 5.75 -2.88 -1.37
N GLY A 29 5.56 -4.01 -2.06
CA GLY A 29 6.46 -4.51 -3.11
C GLY A 29 7.96 -4.29 -2.88
N GLN A 30 8.52 -4.76 -1.77
CA GLN A 30 9.96 -4.61 -1.48
C GLN A 30 10.84 -5.38 -2.48
N ASP A 31 10.27 -6.36 -3.18
CA ASP A 31 10.97 -7.18 -4.17
C ASP A 31 10.99 -6.56 -5.59
N ILE A 32 10.32 -5.41 -5.79
CA ILE A 32 10.21 -4.75 -7.09
C ILE A 32 11.15 -3.54 -7.12
N ASN A 33 12.04 -3.50 -8.11
CA ASN A 33 12.86 -2.33 -8.39
C ASN A 33 12.15 -1.42 -9.41
N GLU A 34 11.48 -0.36 -8.94
CA GLU A 34 10.75 0.56 -9.86
C GLU A 34 11.65 1.41 -10.73
N SER A 35 12.97 1.49 -10.48
CA SER A 35 13.86 2.21 -11.39
C SER A 35 13.79 1.64 -12.80
N LEU A 36 13.61 0.32 -12.95
CA LEU A 36 13.43 -0.35 -14.24
C LEU A 36 12.10 0.04 -14.92
N VAL A 37 11.06 0.26 -14.13
CA VAL A 37 9.73 0.67 -14.64
C VAL A 37 9.77 2.13 -15.09
N VAL A 38 10.40 3.01 -14.30
CA VAL A 38 10.57 4.43 -14.64
C VAL A 38 11.38 4.57 -15.93
N GLU A 39 12.47 3.80 -16.08
CA GLU A 39 13.30 3.82 -17.28
C GLU A 39 12.52 3.40 -18.55
N LEU A 40 11.61 2.41 -18.44
CA LEU A 40 10.80 1.92 -19.55
C LEU A 40 9.80 2.95 -20.09
N TYR A 41 9.17 3.72 -19.19
CA TYR A 41 8.13 4.69 -19.53
C TYR A 41 8.65 6.13 -19.67
N SER A 42 9.94 6.39 -19.41
CA SER A 42 10.57 7.70 -19.62
C SER A 42 11.08 7.91 -21.05
N LYS A 43 10.71 7.03 -21.98
CA LYS A 43 10.95 7.16 -23.43
C LYS A 43 9.68 7.62 -24.13
#